data_AF-A0A831XS23-F1
#
_entry.id   AF-A0A831XS23-F1
#
_cell.length_a   1.000
_cell.length_b   1.000
_cell.length_c   1.000
_cell.angle_alpha   90.00
_cell.angle_beta   90.00
_cell.angle_gamma   90.00
#
_symmetry.space_group_name_H-M   'P 1'
#
loop_
_entity.id
_entity.type
_entity.pdbx_description
1 polymer ?
#
loop_
_entity_poly.entity_id
_entity_poly.type
_entity_poly.pdbx_seq_one_letter_code
_entity_poly.pdbx_strand_id
1 'polypeptide(L)'
;MSALVTSWRWLLVRTNSGFACPTSASSSRRGLISMVDCNLLDLEQINEEQRRAIIEFVRERKGVKPRDLGVTDAYLRMVRSGKARAGDGLLCQALKYVTEDELRLLLKGIVPEAKASLNDAVKVIATARTDPEFREFLLGLIKEYLGDYITTLQQTWHVTERDIEDFIKAKRLKGVTEKTLRDYVHYLREMLAELDWTLTPDGIREYLSELAEEGEEHVLHHLTTALKSLLKTVLKPKDPALFRALYDVFTVYRP
;
A
#
# COMPACT_ATOMS: atom_id res chain seq x y z
N MET A 1 45.08 20.77 -57.42
CA MET A 1 45.92 19.55 -57.50
C MET A 1 45.87 18.90 -56.12
N SER A 2 44.90 18.01 -55.90
CA SER A 2 45.02 16.54 -55.82
C SER A 2 44.91 16.12 -54.34
N ALA A 3 43.77 15.66 -53.82
CA ALA A 3 43.10 14.37 -54.04
C ALA A 3 43.95 13.16 -53.62
N LEU A 4 43.40 12.35 -52.69
CA LEU A 4 43.52 10.89 -52.46
C LEU A 4 42.89 10.63 -51.07
N VAL A 5 41.67 10.14 -50.88
CA VAL A 5 41.01 8.87 -51.30
C VAL A 5 41.73 7.63 -50.78
N THR A 6 41.09 6.92 -49.84
CA THR A 6 41.04 5.45 -49.71
C THR A 6 40.07 5.13 -48.56
N SER A 7 38.80 4.78 -48.79
CA SER A 7 38.25 3.56 -49.40
C SER A 7 38.55 2.28 -48.62
N TRP A 8 37.62 1.88 -47.76
CA TRP A 8 37.37 0.47 -47.43
C TRP A 8 35.86 0.22 -47.46
N ARG A 9 35.42 -0.39 -48.56
CA ARG A 9 34.07 -0.95 -48.76
C ARG A 9 34.27 -2.32 -49.41
N TRP A 10 33.97 -3.39 -48.68
CA TRP A 10 33.52 -4.69 -49.20
C TRP A 10 32.68 -5.35 -48.08
N LEU A 11 31.35 -5.41 -48.17
CA LEU A 11 30.48 -6.37 -48.89
C LEU A 11 30.50 -7.80 -48.31
N LEU A 12 29.39 -8.21 -47.68
CA LEU A 12 28.71 -9.52 -47.80
C LEU A 12 27.45 -9.47 -46.92
N VAL A 13 26.24 -9.33 -47.50
CA VAL A 13 25.34 -10.35 -48.07
C VAL A 13 24.16 -10.62 -47.13
N ARG A 14 22.98 -10.45 -47.71
CA ARG A 14 21.65 -10.77 -47.19
C ARG A 14 21.57 -12.21 -46.69
N THR A 15 20.97 -12.44 -45.52
CA THR A 15 19.98 -13.51 -45.36
C THR A 15 18.81 -13.04 -44.51
N ASN A 16 17.65 -13.27 -45.09
CA ASN A 16 16.29 -13.07 -44.63
C ASN A 16 15.96 -14.05 -43.49
N SER A 17 15.43 -13.58 -42.36
CA SER A 17 14.63 -14.44 -41.46
C SER A 17 13.77 -13.60 -40.50
N GLY A 18 12.49 -13.50 -40.85
CA GLY A 18 11.36 -13.51 -39.94
C GLY A 18 11.37 -12.57 -38.73
N PHE A 19 11.01 -11.31 -38.95
CA PHE A 19 10.33 -10.54 -37.90
C PHE A 19 8.91 -11.09 -37.76
N ALA A 20 8.76 -12.12 -36.92
CA ALA A 20 7.47 -12.50 -36.38
C ALA A 20 7.09 -11.46 -35.32
N CYS A 21 6.13 -10.60 -35.66
CA CYS A 21 5.35 -9.88 -34.64
C CYS A 21 4.74 -10.93 -33.70
N PRO A 22 4.95 -10.86 -32.37
CA PRO A 22 4.06 -11.53 -31.46
C PRO A 22 2.74 -10.78 -31.54
N THR A 23 1.81 -11.42 -32.24
CA THR A 23 0.38 -11.19 -32.15
C THR A 23 0.00 -10.88 -30.71
N SER A 24 -0.74 -9.79 -30.56
CA SER A 24 -1.55 -9.46 -29.40
C SER A 24 -2.10 -10.72 -28.75
N ALA A 25 -1.48 -11.15 -27.65
CA ALA A 25 -2.08 -12.08 -26.72
C ALA A 25 -3.26 -11.32 -26.13
N SER A 26 -4.43 -11.56 -26.71
CA SER A 26 -5.71 -11.18 -26.15
C SER A 26 -5.69 -11.57 -24.69
N SER A 27 -5.81 -10.54 -23.84
CA SER A 27 -6.10 -10.64 -22.42
C SER A 27 -7.32 -11.55 -22.27
N SER A 28 -7.06 -12.84 -22.15
CA SER A 28 -8.03 -13.78 -21.62
C SER A 28 -8.07 -13.48 -20.13
N ARG A 29 -8.83 -12.44 -19.76
CA ARG A 29 -9.49 -12.39 -18.45
C ARG A 29 -10.41 -13.61 -18.42
N ARG A 30 -9.84 -14.78 -18.18
CA ARG A 30 -10.54 -15.82 -17.44
C ARG A 30 -10.70 -15.21 -16.05
N GLY A 31 -11.77 -14.44 -15.88
CA GLY A 31 -12.30 -14.16 -14.57
C GLY A 31 -12.39 -15.52 -13.90
N LEU A 32 -11.58 -15.73 -12.87
CA LEU A 32 -11.87 -16.73 -11.88
C LEU A 32 -13.32 -16.45 -11.49
N ILE A 33 -14.23 -17.33 -11.89
CA ILE A 33 -15.59 -17.30 -11.37
C ILE A 33 -15.42 -17.75 -9.92
N SER A 34 -15.00 -16.82 -9.05
CA SER A 34 -15.03 -17.01 -7.61
C SER A 34 -16.51 -17.05 -7.25
N MET A 35 -17.04 -18.26 -7.12
CA MET A 35 -18.27 -18.44 -6.37
C MET A 35 -18.04 -17.84 -4.99
N VAL A 36 -18.97 -17.01 -4.52
CA VAL A 36 -18.83 -16.33 -3.24
C VAL A 36 -18.87 -17.39 -2.13
N ASP A 37 -17.76 -17.52 -1.40
CA ASP A 37 -17.75 -18.31 -0.17
C ASP A 37 -18.32 -17.45 0.96
N CYS A 38 -19.36 -17.98 1.63
CA CYS A 38 -20.01 -17.29 2.72
C CYS A 38 -19.09 -17.10 3.95
N ASN A 39 -17.99 -17.86 4.04
CA ASN A 39 -16.97 -17.69 5.08
C ASN A 39 -16.11 -16.44 4.90
N LEU A 40 -16.10 -15.85 3.70
CA LEU A 40 -15.36 -14.62 3.41
C LEU A 40 -16.20 -13.37 3.66
N LEU A 41 -17.47 -13.52 4.07
CA LEU A 41 -18.41 -12.41 4.27
C LEU A 41 -18.84 -12.29 5.72
N ASP A 42 -18.98 -11.05 6.18
CA ASP A 42 -19.65 -10.74 7.43
C ASP A 42 -21.16 -10.67 7.20
N LEU A 43 -21.84 -11.81 7.40
CA LEU A 43 -23.28 -11.94 7.18
C LEU A 43 -24.11 -11.03 8.12
N GLU A 44 -23.56 -10.63 9.28
CA GLU A 44 -24.29 -9.75 10.22
C GLU A 44 -24.52 -8.35 9.65
N GLN A 45 -23.62 -7.88 8.78
CA GLN A 45 -23.73 -6.58 8.14
C GLN A 45 -24.72 -6.53 6.97
N ILE A 46 -25.16 -7.70 6.47
CA ILE A 46 -26.15 -7.79 5.39
C ILE A 46 -27.55 -7.62 5.98
N ASN A 47 -28.20 -6.50 5.65
CA ASN A 47 -29.54 -6.18 6.14
C ASN A 47 -30.63 -7.07 5.51
N GLU A 48 -31.82 -7.12 6.11
CA GLU A 48 -32.91 -7.99 5.63
C GLU A 48 -33.43 -7.66 4.23
N GLU A 49 -33.25 -6.44 3.74
CA GLU A 49 -33.59 -6.06 2.37
C GLU A 49 -32.59 -6.64 1.37
N GLN A 50 -31.30 -6.51 1.65
CA GLN A 50 -30.20 -7.07 0.86
C GLN A 50 -30.28 -8.60 0.84
N ARG A 51 -30.56 -9.23 1.98
CA ARG A 51 -30.76 -10.69 2.06
C ARG A 51 -31.90 -11.15 1.15
N ARG A 52 -33.01 -10.42 1.13
CA ARG A 52 -34.15 -10.70 0.24
C ARG A 52 -33.79 -10.48 -1.23
N ALA A 53 -33.07 -9.40 -1.55
CA ALA A 53 -32.62 -9.11 -2.91
C ALA A 53 -31.71 -10.21 -3.46
N ILE A 54 -30.80 -10.75 -2.64
CA ILE A 54 -29.94 -11.89 -3.00
C ILE A 54 -30.77 -13.14 -3.29
N ILE A 55 -31.71 -13.48 -2.41
CA ILE A 55 -32.57 -14.65 -2.57
C ILE A 55 -33.48 -14.52 -3.80
N GLU A 56 -33.99 -13.33 -4.06
CA GLU A 56 -34.79 -13.04 -5.25
C GLU A 56 -33.98 -13.17 -6.53
N PHE A 57 -32.76 -12.61 -6.55
CA PHE A 57 -31.84 -12.75 -7.68
C PHE A 57 -31.53 -14.22 -8.01
N VAL A 58 -31.23 -15.02 -6.99
CA VAL A 58 -30.93 -16.46 -7.15
C VAL A 58 -32.15 -17.22 -7.67
N ARG A 59 -33.37 -16.86 -7.25
CA ARG A 59 -34.58 -17.54 -7.73
C ARG A 59 -35.00 -17.09 -9.13
N GLU A 60 -34.98 -15.79 -9.41
CA GLU A 60 -35.54 -15.23 -10.65
C GLU A 60 -34.53 -15.23 -11.79
N ARG A 61 -33.26 -14.94 -11.51
CA ARG A 61 -32.22 -14.88 -12.56
C ARG A 61 -31.43 -16.18 -12.70
N LYS A 62 -31.15 -16.88 -11.59
CA LYS A 62 -30.41 -18.15 -11.63
C LYS A 62 -31.32 -19.39 -11.67
N GLY A 63 -32.63 -19.23 -11.44
CA GLY A 63 -33.62 -20.31 -11.57
C GLY A 63 -33.48 -21.43 -10.54
N VAL A 64 -32.81 -21.17 -9.41
CA VAL A 64 -32.53 -22.18 -8.37
C VAL A 64 -33.82 -22.59 -7.64
N LYS A 65 -34.03 -23.90 -7.47
CA LYS A 65 -35.24 -24.41 -6.82
C LYS A 65 -35.10 -24.37 -5.30
N PRO A 66 -36.20 -24.30 -4.55
CA PRO A 66 -36.13 -24.21 -3.09
C PRO A 66 -35.48 -25.42 -2.43
N ARG A 67 -35.60 -26.59 -3.06
CA ARG A 67 -34.93 -27.84 -2.64
C ARG A 67 -33.41 -27.73 -2.70
N ASP A 68 -32.87 -27.02 -3.69
CA ASP A 68 -31.42 -26.83 -3.87
C ASP A 68 -30.86 -25.87 -2.80
N LEU A 69 -31.71 -24.97 -2.30
CA LEU A 69 -31.41 -24.09 -1.16
C LEU A 69 -31.66 -24.74 0.21
N GLY A 70 -32.10 -26.01 0.24
CA GLY A 70 -32.38 -26.77 1.46
C GLY A 70 -33.62 -26.32 2.23
N VAL A 71 -34.56 -25.62 1.58
CA VAL A 71 -35.77 -25.07 2.23
C VAL A 71 -37.06 -25.46 1.51
N THR A 72 -38.18 -25.35 2.21
CA THR A 72 -39.51 -25.60 1.63
C THR A 72 -39.98 -24.42 0.77
N ASP A 73 -40.82 -24.69 -0.23
CA ASP A 73 -41.46 -23.66 -1.06
C ASP A 73 -42.22 -22.62 -0.23
N ALA A 74 -42.91 -23.07 0.82
CA ALA A 74 -43.67 -22.22 1.72
C ALA A 74 -42.75 -21.26 2.49
N TYR A 75 -41.64 -21.77 3.03
CA TYR A 75 -40.66 -20.95 3.74
C TYR A 75 -40.03 -19.90 2.81
N LEU A 76 -39.63 -20.29 1.60
CA LEU A 76 -39.03 -19.36 0.65
C LEU A 76 -40.02 -18.27 0.21
N ARG A 77 -41.32 -18.61 0.07
CA ARG A 77 -42.38 -17.63 -0.22
C ARG A 77 -42.53 -16.63 0.93
N MET A 78 -42.50 -17.08 2.18
CA MET A 78 -42.57 -16.20 3.35
C MET A 78 -41.39 -15.23 3.40
N VAL A 79 -40.17 -15.72 3.18
CA VAL A 79 -38.95 -14.91 3.13
C VAL A 79 -39.03 -13.84 2.04
N ARG A 80 -39.43 -14.21 0.82
CA ARG A 80 -39.61 -13.26 -0.29
C ARG A 80 -40.65 -12.18 0.03
N SER A 81 -41.75 -12.56 0.67
CA SER A 81 -42.80 -11.61 1.07
C SER A 81 -42.45 -10.76 2.30
N GLY A 82 -41.25 -10.91 2.88
CA GLY A 82 -40.81 -10.18 4.08
C GLY A 82 -41.50 -10.64 5.37
N LYS A 83 -42.21 -11.76 5.34
CA LYS A 83 -42.92 -12.33 6.51
C LYS A 83 -42.04 -13.22 7.38
N ALA A 84 -40.87 -13.60 6.88
CA ALA A 84 -39.87 -14.38 7.60
C ALA A 84 -38.46 -13.86 7.29
N ARG A 85 -37.57 -13.94 8.28
CA ARG A 85 -36.15 -13.56 8.14
C ARG A 85 -35.42 -14.56 7.24
N ALA A 86 -34.54 -14.08 6.39
CA ALA A 86 -33.61 -14.93 5.67
C ALA A 86 -32.47 -15.36 6.61
N GLY A 87 -32.60 -16.54 7.24
CA GLY A 87 -31.55 -17.07 8.12
C GLY A 87 -30.20 -17.27 7.41
N ASP A 88 -29.10 -17.22 8.16
CA ASP A 88 -27.73 -17.25 7.62
C ASP A 88 -27.44 -18.52 6.82
N GLY A 89 -28.02 -19.66 7.21
CA GLY A 89 -27.90 -20.91 6.45
C GLY A 89 -28.52 -20.82 5.05
N LEU A 90 -29.70 -20.22 4.91
CA LEU A 90 -30.36 -20.01 3.61
C LEU A 90 -29.56 -19.01 2.77
N LEU A 91 -29.08 -17.94 3.40
CA LEU A 91 -28.27 -16.92 2.74
C LEU A 91 -26.96 -17.51 2.22
N CYS A 92 -26.24 -18.29 3.03
CA CYS A 92 -25.00 -18.95 2.61
C CYS A 92 -25.23 -19.91 1.43
N GLN A 93 -26.33 -20.67 1.41
CA GLN A 93 -26.66 -21.52 0.25
C GLN A 93 -26.99 -20.70 -1.00
N ALA A 94 -27.69 -19.56 -0.84
CA ALA A 94 -27.97 -18.67 -1.96
C ALA A 94 -26.69 -18.04 -2.53
N LEU A 95 -25.76 -17.61 -1.66
CA LEU A 95 -24.50 -16.96 -2.04
C LEU A 95 -23.59 -17.83 -2.92
N LYS A 96 -23.64 -19.17 -2.77
CA LYS A 96 -22.89 -20.11 -3.64
C LYS A 96 -23.23 -19.97 -5.13
N TYR A 97 -24.42 -19.47 -5.45
CA TYR A 97 -24.89 -19.28 -6.82
C TYR A 97 -24.68 -17.86 -7.36
N VAL A 98 -24.12 -16.96 -6.54
CA VAL A 98 -23.88 -15.56 -6.86
C VAL A 98 -22.38 -15.35 -7.06
N THR A 99 -22.00 -14.63 -8.10
CA THR A 99 -20.61 -14.22 -8.32
C THR A 99 -20.29 -12.94 -7.53
N GLU A 100 -19.01 -12.66 -7.31
CA GLU A 100 -18.57 -11.46 -6.60
C GLU A 100 -19.10 -10.16 -7.23
N ASP A 101 -19.07 -10.06 -8.56
CA ASP A 101 -19.59 -8.90 -9.30
C ASP A 101 -21.11 -8.75 -9.15
N GLU A 102 -21.86 -9.86 -9.19
CA GLU A 102 -23.30 -9.86 -8.98
C GLU A 102 -23.64 -9.45 -7.56
N LEU A 103 -22.87 -9.93 -6.58
CA LEU A 103 -23.04 -9.56 -5.18
C LEU A 103 -22.76 -8.07 -4.96
N ARG A 104 -21.71 -7.52 -5.57
CA ARG A 104 -21.42 -6.07 -5.55
C ARG A 104 -22.58 -5.25 -6.08
N LEU A 105 -23.19 -5.67 -7.19
CA LEU A 105 -24.36 -4.99 -7.75
C LEU A 105 -25.57 -5.04 -6.81
N LEU A 106 -25.81 -6.19 -6.18
CA LEU A 106 -26.93 -6.37 -5.24
C LEU A 106 -26.74 -5.61 -3.93
N LEU A 107 -25.51 -5.48 -3.45
CA LEU A 107 -25.16 -4.77 -2.22
C LEU A 107 -24.86 -3.28 -2.44
N LYS A 108 -25.11 -2.74 -3.64
CA LYS A 108 -24.82 -1.33 -3.99
C LYS A 108 -23.35 -0.95 -3.79
N GLY A 109 -22.45 -1.87 -4.11
CA GLY A 109 -21.00 -1.65 -4.15
C GLY A 109 -20.23 -2.02 -2.87
N ILE A 110 -20.90 -2.13 -1.71
CA ILE A 110 -20.21 -2.48 -0.45
C ILE A 110 -20.44 -3.96 -0.14
N VAL A 111 -19.40 -4.77 -0.34
CA VAL A 111 -19.40 -6.18 0.08
C VAL A 111 -18.82 -6.25 1.50
N PRO A 112 -19.58 -6.70 2.51
CA PRO A 112 -19.05 -6.81 3.87
C PRO A 112 -18.11 -8.01 3.93
N GLU A 113 -16.81 -7.75 3.90
CA GLU A 113 -15.78 -8.77 4.05
C GLU A 113 -15.64 -9.19 5.51
N ALA A 114 -15.46 -10.49 5.75
CA ALA A 114 -15.18 -11.00 7.08
C ALA A 114 -13.84 -10.46 7.57
N LYS A 115 -13.81 -9.97 8.82
CA LYS A 115 -12.56 -9.48 9.42
C LYS A 115 -11.57 -10.65 9.57
N ALA A 116 -10.40 -10.51 8.97
CA ALA A 116 -9.31 -11.47 9.14
C ALA A 116 -8.86 -11.53 10.60
N SER A 117 -8.62 -12.73 11.12
CA SER A 117 -8.03 -12.90 12.45
C SER A 117 -6.51 -12.75 12.42
N LEU A 118 -5.88 -12.51 13.58
CA LEU A 118 -4.41 -12.49 13.70
C LEU A 118 -3.78 -13.80 13.23
N ASN A 119 -4.44 -14.94 13.43
CA ASN A 119 -3.95 -16.24 12.99
C ASN A 119 -3.95 -16.37 11.46
N ASP A 120 -4.94 -15.76 10.79
CA ASP A 120 -5.01 -15.77 9.32
C ASP A 120 -3.88 -14.92 8.73
N ALA A 121 -3.57 -13.78 9.34
CA ALA A 121 -2.41 -12.97 8.96
C ALA A 121 -1.09 -13.77 9.08
N VAL A 122 -0.89 -14.49 10.19
CA VAL A 122 0.30 -15.34 10.38
C VAL A 122 0.37 -16.46 9.34
N LYS A 123 -0.75 -17.11 9.02
CA LYS A 123 -0.81 -18.14 7.97
C LYS A 123 -0.45 -17.57 6.60
N VAL A 124 -1.02 -16.43 6.21
CA VAL A 124 -0.72 -15.75 4.94
C VAL A 124 0.78 -15.45 4.83
N ILE A 125 1.38 -14.90 5.90
CA ILE A 125 2.82 -14.62 5.94
C ILE A 125 3.64 -15.91 5.87
N ALA A 126 3.25 -16.96 6.61
CA ALA A 126 3.93 -18.26 6.59
C ALA A 126 3.93 -18.87 5.18
N THR A 127 2.79 -18.83 4.48
CA THR A 127 2.66 -19.31 3.10
C THR A 127 3.54 -18.49 2.15
N ALA A 128 3.56 -17.17 2.26
CA ALA A 128 4.42 -16.31 1.44
C ALA A 128 5.92 -16.56 1.69
N ARG A 129 6.32 -17.07 2.86
CA ARG A 129 7.71 -17.45 3.12
C ARG A 129 8.10 -18.73 2.38
N THR A 130 7.20 -19.69 2.24
CA THR A 130 7.48 -20.99 1.61
C THR A 130 7.27 -20.99 0.11
N ASP A 131 6.28 -20.24 -0.39
CA ASP A 131 5.88 -20.23 -1.79
C ASP A 131 6.24 -18.88 -2.45
N PRO A 132 7.18 -18.87 -3.43
CA PRO A 132 7.54 -17.67 -4.17
C PRO A 132 6.39 -17.10 -5.03
N GLU A 133 5.53 -17.92 -5.61
CA GLU A 133 4.46 -17.45 -6.48
C GLU A 133 3.39 -16.71 -5.66
N PHE A 134 3.00 -17.31 -4.53
CA PHE A 134 2.11 -16.67 -3.57
C PHE A 134 2.70 -15.38 -3.00
N ARG A 135 4.02 -15.33 -2.79
CA ARG A 135 4.72 -14.12 -2.32
C ARG A 135 4.59 -12.97 -3.30
N GLU A 136 4.89 -13.20 -4.58
CA GLU A 136 4.81 -12.16 -5.60
C GLU A 136 3.37 -11.64 -5.74
N PHE A 137 2.39 -12.54 -5.69
CA PHE A 137 0.98 -12.17 -5.67
C PHE A 137 0.60 -11.31 -4.45
N LEU A 138 0.98 -11.74 -3.25
CA LEU A 138 0.73 -10.99 -2.01
C LEU A 138 1.38 -9.60 -2.04
N LEU A 139 2.63 -9.49 -2.49
CA LEU A 139 3.33 -8.21 -2.62
C LEU A 139 2.65 -7.31 -3.66
N GLY A 140 2.12 -7.88 -4.74
CA GLY A 140 1.30 -7.17 -5.72
C GLY A 140 0.06 -6.55 -5.09
N LEU A 141 -0.71 -7.34 -4.32
CA LEU A 141 -1.89 -6.85 -3.60
C LEU A 141 -1.53 -5.76 -2.58
N ILE A 142 -0.48 -5.99 -1.78
CA ILE A 142 -0.02 -5.00 -0.81
C ILE A 142 0.33 -3.69 -1.51
N LYS A 143 1.00 -3.74 -2.66
CA LYS A 143 1.32 -2.54 -3.45
C LYS A 143 0.07 -1.87 -4.03
N GLU A 144 -0.90 -2.63 -4.52
CA GLU A 144 -2.12 -2.09 -5.14
C GLU A 144 -3.04 -1.42 -4.11
N TYR A 145 -3.25 -2.06 -2.96
CA TYR A 145 -4.24 -1.60 -1.97
C TYR A 145 -3.62 -0.79 -0.83
N LEU A 146 -2.35 -1.05 -0.49
CA LEU A 146 -1.65 -0.39 0.62
C LEU A 146 -0.42 0.39 0.13
N GLY A 147 -0.22 0.54 -1.19
CA GLY A 147 0.94 1.23 -1.75
C GLY A 147 1.10 2.63 -1.19
N ASP A 148 0.04 3.43 -1.21
CA ASP A 148 0.06 4.81 -0.71
C ASP A 148 0.27 4.89 0.81
N TYR A 149 -0.24 3.91 1.56
CA TYR A 149 -0.01 3.82 2.99
C TYR A 149 1.43 3.39 3.31
N ILE A 150 2.01 2.50 2.50
CA ILE A 150 3.39 2.06 2.66
C ILE A 150 4.36 3.16 2.27
N THR A 151 4.07 3.94 1.23
CA THR A 151 4.93 5.07 0.84
C THR A 151 4.95 6.15 1.92
N THR A 152 3.81 6.44 2.56
CA THR A 152 3.76 7.37 3.70
C THR A 152 4.50 6.84 4.93
N LEU A 153 4.38 5.54 5.24
CA LEU A 153 5.19 4.91 6.28
C LEU A 153 6.69 4.90 5.94
N GLN A 154 7.07 4.72 4.68
CA GLN A 154 8.45 4.79 4.20
C GLN A 154 9.05 6.20 4.24
N GLN A 155 8.23 7.24 4.45
CA GLN A 155 8.68 8.61 4.65
C GLN A 155 8.79 8.99 6.14
N THR A 156 8.46 8.07 7.04
CA THR A 156 8.50 8.30 8.49
C THR A 156 9.76 7.70 9.08
N TRP A 157 10.55 8.52 9.76
CA TRP A 157 11.70 8.05 10.54
C TRP A 157 11.44 8.22 12.04
N HIS A 158 11.30 7.10 12.75
CA HIS A 158 11.33 7.10 14.21
C HIS A 158 12.78 7.18 14.68
N VAL A 159 13.15 8.33 15.23
CA VAL A 159 14.49 8.57 15.75
C VAL A 159 14.62 7.90 17.11
N THR A 160 15.71 7.17 17.32
CA THR A 160 16.01 6.55 18.61
C THR A 160 17.14 7.29 19.32
N GLU A 161 17.25 7.17 20.64
CA GLU A 161 18.39 7.72 21.38
C GLU A 161 19.73 7.19 20.86
N ARG A 162 19.75 5.95 20.36
CA ARG A 162 20.94 5.37 19.71
C ARG A 162 21.36 6.16 18.46
N ASP A 163 20.41 6.68 17.70
CA ASP A 163 20.70 7.53 16.54
C ASP A 163 21.39 8.84 16.96
N ILE A 164 20.95 9.43 18.08
CA ILE A 164 21.55 10.64 18.65
C ILE A 164 22.97 10.34 19.17
N GLU A 165 23.18 9.22 19.84
CA GLU A 165 24.51 8.80 20.27
C GLU A 165 25.47 8.56 19.10
N ASP A 166 25.00 7.87 18.06
CA ASP A 166 25.78 7.61 16.84
C ASP A 166 26.15 8.94 16.15
N PHE A 167 25.22 9.90 16.12
CA PHE A 167 25.48 11.26 15.64
C PHE A 167 26.56 11.97 16.47
N ILE A 168 26.46 11.95 17.80
CA ILE A 168 27.44 12.54 18.72
C ILE A 168 28.83 11.96 18.49
N LYS A 169 28.94 10.63 18.45
CA LYS A 169 30.21 9.91 18.21
C LYS A 169 30.81 10.32 16.86
N ALA A 170 30.01 10.28 15.80
CA ALA A 170 30.47 10.64 14.45
C ALA A 170 30.91 12.11 14.34
N LYS A 171 30.27 13.02 15.07
CA LYS A 171 30.64 14.45 15.09
C LYS A 171 31.92 14.74 15.86
N ARG A 172 32.13 14.06 16.99
CA ARG A 172 33.39 14.12 17.74
C ARG A 172 34.57 13.65 16.88
N LEU A 173 34.40 12.55 16.14
CA LEU A 173 35.42 12.04 15.22
C LEU A 173 35.77 13.02 14.09
N LYS A 174 34.83 13.88 13.69
CA LYS A 174 35.05 14.94 12.69
C LYS A 174 35.65 16.22 13.27
N GLY A 175 35.94 16.27 14.57
CA GLY A 175 36.56 17.43 15.23
C GLY A 175 35.62 18.61 15.47
N VAL A 176 34.30 18.38 15.53
CA VAL A 176 33.35 19.44 15.90
C VAL A 176 33.55 19.82 17.36
N THR A 177 33.51 21.12 17.68
CA THR A 177 33.70 21.59 19.06
C THR A 177 32.59 21.08 19.99
N GLU A 178 32.93 20.79 21.24
CA GLU A 178 31.94 20.35 22.23
C GLU A 178 30.84 21.40 22.46
N LYS A 179 31.14 22.70 22.29
CA LYS A 179 30.12 23.76 22.38
C LYS A 179 29.08 23.59 21.26
N THR A 180 29.52 23.56 20.01
CA THR A 180 28.64 23.36 18.86
C THR A 180 27.87 22.05 18.93
N LEU A 181 28.50 20.98 19.43
CA LEU A 181 27.86 19.69 19.58
C LEU A 181 26.73 19.71 20.61
N ARG A 182 26.94 20.38 21.76
CA ARG A 182 25.89 20.58 22.76
C ARG A 182 24.72 21.39 22.19
N ASP A 183 25.01 22.47 21.47
CA ASP A 183 23.97 23.31 20.86
C ASP A 183 23.15 22.49 19.85
N TYR A 184 23.80 21.71 18.98
CA TYR A 184 23.10 20.83 18.02
C TYR A 184 22.23 19.78 18.70
N VAL A 185 22.74 19.11 19.74
CA VAL A 185 21.97 18.07 20.44
C VAL A 185 20.80 18.67 21.20
N HIS A 186 20.96 19.85 21.78
CA HIS A 186 19.90 20.55 22.50
C HIS A 186 18.72 20.84 21.58
N TYR A 187 18.93 21.57 20.48
CA TYR A 187 17.86 21.91 19.54
C TYR A 187 17.26 20.68 18.85
N LEU A 188 18.07 19.67 18.53
CA LEU A 188 17.55 18.42 17.95
C LEU A 188 16.61 17.70 18.92
N ARG A 189 16.97 17.64 20.22
CA ARG A 189 16.12 16.97 21.20
C ARG A 189 14.84 17.72 21.50
N GLU A 190 14.87 19.04 21.49
CA GLU A 190 13.70 19.89 21.65
C GLU A 190 12.69 19.63 20.52
N MET A 191 13.11 19.80 19.27
CA MET A 191 12.30 19.46 18.09
C MET A 191 11.81 18.01 18.11
N LEU A 192 12.68 17.05 18.41
CA LEU A 192 12.27 15.64 18.46
C LEU A 192 11.28 15.36 19.58
N ALA A 193 11.36 16.06 20.72
CA ALA A 193 10.38 15.90 21.79
C ALA A 193 9.00 16.44 21.38
N GLU A 194 8.97 17.56 20.66
CA GLU A 194 7.73 18.16 20.14
C GLU A 194 7.08 17.30 19.05
N LEU A 195 7.89 16.65 18.21
CA LEU A 195 7.42 15.76 17.14
C LEU A 195 7.28 14.28 17.57
N ASP A 196 7.20 13.99 18.87
CA ASP A 196 7.08 12.62 19.41
C ASP A 196 8.14 11.64 18.82
N TRP A 197 9.37 12.12 18.67
CA TRP A 197 10.53 11.41 18.12
C TRP A 197 10.32 10.86 16.70
N THR A 198 9.36 11.42 15.98
CA THR A 198 8.92 10.93 14.68
C THR A 198 9.10 12.01 13.62
N LEU A 199 10.06 11.80 12.72
CA LEU A 199 10.35 12.74 11.64
C LEU A 199 9.62 12.36 10.36
N THR A 200 8.76 13.26 9.90
CA THR A 200 8.09 13.21 8.60
C THR A 200 8.46 14.46 7.78
N PRO A 201 8.34 14.42 6.44
CA PRO A 201 8.62 15.59 5.62
C PRO A 201 7.79 16.81 6.03
N ASP A 202 6.51 16.60 6.32
CA ASP A 202 5.56 17.66 6.68
C ASP A 202 5.83 18.18 8.09
N GLY A 203 6.05 17.30 9.07
CA GLY A 203 6.35 17.72 10.44
C GLY A 203 7.65 18.54 10.55
N ILE A 204 8.67 18.22 9.73
CA ILE A 204 9.88 19.06 9.63
C ILE A 204 9.56 20.43 9.02
N ARG A 205 8.71 20.49 7.97
CA ARG A 205 8.34 21.77 7.33
C ARG A 205 7.57 22.67 8.28
N GLU A 206 6.53 22.13 8.91
CA GLU A 206 5.66 22.86 9.83
C GLU A 206 6.47 23.44 10.99
N TYR A 207 7.28 22.63 11.67
CA TYR A 207 8.13 23.08 12.76
C TYR A 207 9.11 24.20 12.37
N LEU A 208 9.78 24.05 11.24
CA LEU A 208 10.73 25.07 10.76
C LEU A 208 10.02 26.35 10.29
N SER A 209 8.79 26.24 9.79
CA SER A 209 7.96 27.38 9.44
C SER A 209 7.50 28.14 10.68
N GLU A 210 7.07 27.44 11.72
CA GLU A 210 6.67 28.04 13.01
C GLU A 210 7.84 28.83 13.63
N LEU A 211 9.03 28.22 13.72
CA LEU A 211 10.24 28.91 14.19
C LEU A 211 10.59 30.16 13.35
N ALA A 212 10.31 30.14 12.06
CA ALA A 212 10.53 31.28 11.18
C ALA A 212 9.51 32.41 11.42
N GLU A 213 8.25 32.07 11.69
CA GLU A 213 7.18 33.02 12.00
C GLU A 213 7.38 33.69 13.38
N GLU A 214 7.89 32.94 14.35
CA GLU A 214 8.21 33.43 15.70
C GLU A 214 9.46 34.33 15.74
N GLY A 215 10.20 34.40 14.63
CA GLY A 215 11.39 35.25 14.49
C GLY A 215 12.64 34.67 15.15
N GLU A 216 12.66 33.36 15.43
CA GLU A 216 13.80 32.66 16.04
C GLU A 216 14.90 32.30 15.03
N GLU A 217 15.36 33.28 14.23
CA GLU A 217 16.30 33.03 13.11
C GLU A 217 17.59 32.30 13.53
N HIS A 218 18.07 32.58 14.74
CA HIS A 218 19.27 31.93 15.28
C HIS A 218 19.03 30.44 15.57
N VAL A 219 17.91 30.10 16.21
CA VAL A 219 17.51 28.72 16.52
C VAL A 219 17.26 27.97 15.22
N LEU A 220 16.49 28.56 14.30
CA LEU A 220 16.20 28.02 12.98
C LEU A 220 17.47 27.65 12.21
N HIS A 221 18.48 28.54 12.21
CA HIS A 221 19.74 28.30 11.51
C HIS A 221 20.52 27.10 12.09
N HIS A 222 20.65 27.04 13.42
CA HIS A 222 21.36 25.95 14.10
C HIS A 222 20.62 24.63 13.97
N LEU A 223 19.31 24.62 14.16
CA LEU A 223 18.48 23.44 14.04
C LEU A 223 18.52 22.88 12.61
N THR A 224 18.32 23.73 11.60
CA THR A 224 18.38 23.32 10.19
C THR A 224 19.73 22.69 9.86
N THR A 225 20.81 23.27 10.36
CA THR A 225 22.18 22.76 10.14
C THR A 225 22.40 21.43 10.87
N ALA A 226 21.95 21.33 12.12
CA ALA A 226 22.03 20.13 12.93
C ALA A 226 21.23 18.98 12.30
N LEU A 227 19.99 19.22 11.90
CA LEU A 227 19.08 18.24 11.30
C LEU A 227 19.58 17.73 9.95
N LYS A 228 19.99 18.63 9.03
CA LYS A 228 20.66 18.23 7.78
C LYS A 228 21.86 17.33 8.04
N SER A 229 22.60 17.63 9.10
CA SER A 229 23.77 16.85 9.44
C SER A 229 23.44 15.51 10.08
N LEU A 230 22.39 15.43 10.90
CA LEU A 230 21.88 14.19 11.49
C LEU A 230 21.47 13.23 10.37
N LEU A 231 20.64 13.71 9.45
CA LEU A 231 20.17 12.94 8.28
C LEU A 231 21.35 12.44 7.44
N LYS A 232 22.34 13.29 7.16
CA LYS A 232 23.53 12.88 6.38
C LYS A 232 24.42 11.86 7.07
N THR A 233 24.47 11.87 8.39
CA THR A 233 25.46 11.08 9.16
C THR A 233 24.88 9.75 9.60
N VAL A 234 23.61 9.73 10.03
CA VAL A 234 22.96 8.54 10.60
C VAL A 234 21.98 7.92 9.62
N LEU A 235 21.09 8.71 9.04
CA LEU A 235 20.02 8.19 8.18
C LEU A 235 20.55 7.76 6.81
N LYS A 236 21.38 8.56 6.15
CA LYS A 236 21.88 8.27 4.79
C LYS A 236 22.57 6.90 4.66
N PRO A 237 23.42 6.43 5.60
CA PRO A 237 23.97 5.08 5.55
C PRO A 237 22.96 3.97 5.87
N LYS A 238 21.94 4.24 6.69
CA LYS A 238 20.93 3.27 7.12
C LYS A 238 19.84 3.06 6.06
N ASP A 239 19.29 4.15 5.56
CA ASP A 239 18.26 4.17 4.53
C ASP A 239 18.47 5.37 3.58
N PRO A 240 19.10 5.14 2.41
CA PRO A 240 19.31 6.18 1.41
C PRO A 240 18.01 6.70 0.76
N ALA A 241 16.93 5.92 0.76
CA ALA A 241 15.67 6.31 0.14
C ALA A 241 14.89 7.27 1.05
N LEU A 242 14.71 6.89 2.32
CA LEU A 242 14.11 7.75 3.35
C LEU A 242 14.93 9.01 3.57
N PHE A 243 16.27 8.93 3.49
CA PHE A 243 17.13 10.12 3.50
C PHE A 243 16.76 11.13 2.41
N ARG A 244 16.51 10.69 1.16
CA ARG A 244 16.13 11.62 0.09
C ARG A 244 14.80 12.30 0.40
N ALA A 245 13.79 11.53 0.79
CA ALA A 245 12.48 12.06 1.14
C ALA A 245 12.53 13.14 2.23
N LEU A 246 13.25 12.89 3.33
CA LEU A 246 13.39 13.86 4.43
C LEU A 246 14.34 15.01 4.08
N TYR A 247 15.36 14.77 3.26
CA TYR A 247 16.33 15.81 2.89
C TYR A 247 15.78 16.79 1.85
N ASP A 248 14.85 16.34 1.00
CA ASP A 248 14.20 17.17 -0.02
C ASP A 248 13.28 18.25 0.59
N VAL A 249 12.92 18.12 1.87
CA VAL A 249 12.27 19.19 2.67
C VAL A 249 13.07 20.49 2.62
N PHE A 250 14.39 20.38 2.67
CA PHE A 250 15.28 21.55 2.70
C PHE A 250 15.61 22.08 1.30
N THR A 251 15.33 21.31 0.25
CA THR A 251 15.47 21.76 -1.12
C THR A 251 14.18 22.45 -1.52
N VAL A 252 14.02 23.70 -1.07
CA VAL A 252 12.97 24.56 -1.59
C VAL A 252 13.20 24.69 -3.10
N TYR A 253 12.30 24.15 -3.91
CA TYR A 253 12.18 24.53 -5.30
C TYR A 253 11.86 26.03 -5.26
N ARG A 254 12.84 26.88 -5.60
CA ARG A 254 12.51 28.28 -5.89
C ARG A 254 11.48 28.23 -7.03
N PRO A 255 10.30 28.85 -6.88
CA PRO A 255 9.40 29.03 -8.02
C PRO A 255 10.11 29.77 -9.16
#